data_AF-A0A964A8T0-F1
#
_entry.id   AF-A0A964A8T0-F1
#
_cell.length_a   1.000
_cell.length_b   1.000
_cell.length_c   1.000
_cell.angle_alpha   90.00
_cell.angle_beta   90.00
_cell.angle_gamma   90.00
#
_symmetry.space_group_name_H-M   'P 1'
#
loop_
_entity.id
_entity.type
_entity.pdbx_description
1 polymer ?
#
loop_
_entity_poly.entity_id
_entity_poly.type
_entity_poly.pdbx_seq_one_letter_code
_entity_poly.pdbx_strand_id
1 'polypeptide(L)'
;MAAPRTLVGAFAAAAAIALIALTAPPAAACGGFFCSFVPIDQTGEQIVFSVEPGKVTATIQIAYQGEAKDFAWVVPVSGTPKIRVGAQGFFSAVEQRTQPQWYLNWQWGDGQCGFFSPEEDAAGPPQAGGAGGDEVVVLAEEQVGPFETVTLAANDASKLLEWLDSRGFDQPEASLPILEHYVDQGLNFVAMKLGQDEGVGDLQPVVLEMDSDEPCVPLVLTRIAAQPDMPVKVWVLADHRAVPTNWYNVVVNEKKIDWLGYGANYTEVATQAIDDAAGHGFITEFAGPHDIGEQLWSAGRYDTDALAKLSDPATFLDAMLNQGFPRDAQIQALIRKHMPMPPADALPEDCTDEAAFYNWNKETCLQLLEPGAFDAQAFASDLATRVVEPLMDAQQQVDTHPYLTRLFTTVSADEMTRDPMFALNAELPEVSNIHQADAVGTCGDNGVIDEVTITLSSGETIVIEGPINQWGGDYVFADPAPTEAAAARVEQLAATGPPTVVALADLPALEASIEAKDPTYLSLDGKPAVTPPPTTTPTSQVGGGPTGCQGGTGALPLALAALGLLGMAWSTRRRRHPIR
;
A
#
# COMPACT_ATOMS: atom_id res chain seq x y z
N MET A 1 20.34 -75.28 32.60
CA MET A 1 20.86 -73.94 32.95
C MET A 1 20.39 -72.97 31.89
N ALA A 2 19.94 -71.77 32.25
CA ALA A 2 19.40 -70.80 31.31
C ALA A 2 20.47 -69.82 30.81
N ALA A 3 20.31 -69.31 29.60
CA ALA A 3 21.04 -68.17 29.06
C ALA A 3 20.04 -67.23 28.37
N PRO A 4 20.03 -65.92 28.65
CA PRO A 4 18.99 -65.01 28.18
C PRO A 4 19.15 -64.67 26.69
N ARG A 5 18.06 -64.77 25.92
CA ARG A 5 18.01 -64.37 24.49
C ARG A 5 17.24 -63.06 24.29
N THR A 6 17.46 -62.09 25.18
CA THR A 6 16.74 -60.80 25.21
C THR A 6 17.71 -59.66 25.57
N LEU A 7 18.43 -59.14 24.56
CA LEU A 7 19.20 -57.89 24.65
C LEU A 7 19.68 -57.38 23.27
N VAL A 8 19.96 -58.29 22.33
CA VAL A 8 20.50 -57.94 20.99
C VAL A 8 19.54 -57.08 20.15
N GLY A 9 18.22 -57.29 20.27
CA GLY A 9 17.22 -56.56 19.48
C GLY A 9 17.13 -55.06 19.79
N ALA A 10 17.32 -54.66 21.05
CA ALA A 10 17.20 -53.26 21.47
C ALA A 10 18.33 -52.39 20.89
N PHE A 11 19.57 -52.90 20.90
CA PHE A 11 20.71 -52.22 20.29
C PHE A 11 20.60 -52.13 18.76
N ALA A 12 20.01 -53.13 18.09
CA ALA A 12 19.79 -53.08 16.65
C ALA A 12 18.78 -51.99 16.25
N ALA A 13 17.68 -51.82 17.00
CA ALA A 13 16.70 -50.77 16.75
C ALA A 13 17.27 -49.36 17.03
N ALA A 14 17.97 -49.18 18.15
CA ALA A 14 18.62 -47.91 18.49
C ALA A 14 19.69 -47.53 17.46
N ALA A 15 20.51 -48.49 17.00
CA ALA A 15 21.49 -48.25 15.94
C ALA A 15 20.86 -47.90 14.60
N ALA A 16 19.72 -48.52 14.23
CA ALA A 16 19.03 -48.20 12.99
C ALA A 16 18.44 -46.77 12.98
N ILE A 17 17.83 -46.34 14.09
CA ILE A 17 17.32 -44.97 14.24
C ILE A 17 18.47 -43.96 14.21
N ALA A 18 19.58 -44.24 14.90
CA ALA A 18 20.77 -43.40 14.86
C ALA A 18 21.38 -43.32 13.44
N LEU A 19 21.36 -44.40 12.66
CA LEU A 19 21.96 -44.40 11.32
C LEU A 19 21.12 -43.63 10.29
N ILE A 20 19.79 -43.63 10.42
CA ILE A 20 18.89 -42.84 9.56
C ILE A 20 19.06 -41.34 9.83
N ALA A 21 19.32 -40.95 11.09
CA ALA A 21 19.64 -39.56 11.45
C ALA A 21 21.00 -39.06 10.89
N LEU A 22 21.88 -39.95 10.43
CA LEU A 22 23.17 -39.60 9.82
C LEU A 22 23.16 -39.62 8.27
N THR A 23 22.00 -39.85 7.63
CA THR A 23 21.88 -39.86 6.17
C THR A 23 20.89 -38.83 5.62
N ALA A 24 20.58 -37.78 6.39
CA ALA A 24 20.08 -36.56 5.79
C ALA A 24 21.16 -36.01 4.83
N PRO A 25 20.83 -35.63 3.59
CA PRO A 25 21.76 -34.84 2.79
C PRO A 25 22.01 -33.51 3.54
N PRO A 26 23.21 -32.89 3.41
CA PRO A 26 23.37 -31.52 3.86
C PRO A 26 22.37 -30.66 3.08
N ALA A 27 21.37 -30.12 3.78
CA ALA A 27 20.53 -29.07 3.21
C ALA A 27 21.47 -27.90 2.90
N ALA A 28 21.65 -27.63 1.60
CA ALA A 28 22.50 -26.55 1.13
C ALA A 28 21.76 -25.21 1.34
N ALA A 29 21.62 -24.81 2.60
CA ALA A 29 21.34 -23.43 2.96
C ALA A 29 22.55 -22.59 2.51
N CYS A 30 22.43 -21.97 1.34
CA CYS A 30 23.45 -21.10 0.76
C CYS A 30 23.48 -19.74 1.49
N GLY A 31 23.71 -19.77 2.80
CA GLY A 31 23.97 -18.59 3.61
C GLY A 31 25.39 -18.07 3.35
N GLY A 32 25.56 -17.31 2.27
CA GLY A 32 26.80 -16.59 2.01
C GLY A 32 27.03 -16.14 0.57
N PHE A 33 27.66 -14.97 0.46
CA PHE A 33 28.21 -14.31 -0.73
C PHE A 33 27.25 -13.64 -1.72
N PHE A 34 27.34 -12.30 -1.72
CA PHE A 34 27.67 -11.47 -2.89
C PHE A 34 27.52 -12.12 -4.27
N CYS A 35 26.38 -11.87 -4.92
CA CYS A 35 26.27 -11.74 -6.37
C CYS A 35 25.69 -10.35 -6.65
N SER A 36 26.30 -9.59 -7.56
CA SER A 36 26.00 -8.17 -7.79
C SER A 36 24.86 -7.95 -8.78
N PHE A 37 24.23 -6.77 -8.67
CA PHE A 37 23.06 -6.29 -9.41
C PHE A 37 21.74 -7.00 -9.08
N VAL A 38 20.97 -6.35 -8.20
CA VAL A 38 19.51 -6.50 -8.07
C VAL A 38 18.91 -5.11 -8.32
N PRO A 39 17.82 -4.95 -9.09
CA PRO A 39 17.12 -3.67 -9.20
C PRO A 39 16.59 -3.17 -7.85
N ILE A 40 16.21 -1.89 -7.79
CA ILE A 40 15.42 -1.34 -6.68
C ILE A 40 14.12 -2.16 -6.57
N ASP A 41 13.76 -2.57 -5.36
CA ASP A 41 12.63 -3.46 -5.10
C ASP A 41 11.60 -2.76 -4.20
N GLN A 42 10.44 -2.42 -4.77
CA GLN A 42 9.32 -1.81 -4.06
C GLN A 42 8.23 -2.86 -3.83
N THR A 43 8.03 -3.20 -2.55
CA THR A 43 7.13 -4.30 -2.13
C THR A 43 5.71 -3.84 -1.78
N GLY A 44 5.44 -2.54 -1.93
CA GLY A 44 4.13 -1.92 -1.68
C GLY A 44 4.22 -0.40 -1.55
N GLU A 45 3.10 0.28 -1.79
CA GLU A 45 2.97 1.74 -1.69
C GLU A 45 1.76 2.12 -0.83
N GLN A 46 1.93 3.10 0.06
CA GLN A 46 0.87 3.62 0.91
C GLN A 46 0.82 5.14 0.83
N ILE A 47 -0.35 5.71 0.53
CA ILE A 47 -0.50 7.15 0.32
C ILE A 47 -1.74 7.66 1.04
N VAL A 48 -1.62 8.74 1.81
CA VAL A 48 -2.74 9.53 2.31
C VAL A 48 -2.74 10.89 1.62
N PHE A 49 -3.77 11.15 0.80
CA PHE A 49 -4.04 12.47 0.25
C PHE A 49 -4.99 13.26 1.17
N SER A 50 -4.63 14.49 1.53
CA SER A 50 -5.58 15.50 2.01
C SER A 50 -5.90 16.46 0.85
N VAL A 51 -7.18 16.69 0.58
CA VAL A 51 -7.65 17.37 -0.63
C VAL A 51 -8.43 18.64 -0.29
N GLU A 52 -7.83 19.80 -0.57
CA GLU A 52 -8.44 21.12 -0.46
C GLU A 52 -8.53 21.79 -1.85
N PRO A 53 -9.45 22.76 -2.07
CA PRO A 53 -9.54 23.47 -3.35
C PRO A 53 -8.22 24.17 -3.72
N GLY A 54 -7.64 23.80 -4.87
CA GLY A 54 -6.35 24.27 -5.35
C GLY A 54 -5.11 23.73 -4.60
N LYS A 55 -5.26 22.77 -3.67
CA LYS A 55 -4.13 22.20 -2.92
C LYS A 55 -4.32 20.73 -2.54
N VAL A 56 -3.47 19.86 -3.07
CA VAL A 56 -3.36 18.45 -2.64
C VAL A 56 -2.12 18.28 -1.78
N THR A 57 -2.27 17.64 -0.62
CA THR A 57 -1.15 17.23 0.23
C THR A 57 -1.05 15.71 0.22
N ALA A 58 -0.01 15.16 -0.40
CA ALA A 58 0.25 13.73 -0.46
C ALA A 58 1.25 13.34 0.64
N THR A 59 0.82 12.55 1.62
CA THR A 59 1.73 11.88 2.57
C THR A 59 1.97 10.47 2.06
N ILE A 60 3.22 10.12 1.74
CA ILE A 60 3.59 8.86 1.08
C ILE A 60 4.52 8.05 1.98
N GLN A 61 4.27 6.75 2.08
CA GLN A 61 5.10 5.74 2.73
C GLN A 61 5.35 4.60 1.73
N ILE A 62 6.61 4.24 1.54
CA ILE A 62 7.07 3.21 0.60
C ILE A 62 7.67 2.02 1.35
N ALA A 63 7.37 0.80 0.90
CA ALA A 63 7.95 -0.43 1.44
C ALA A 63 9.22 -0.81 0.64
N TYR A 64 10.33 -0.13 0.95
CA TYR A 64 11.63 -0.31 0.29
C TYR A 64 12.35 -1.58 0.76
N GLN A 65 12.91 -2.34 -0.19
CA GLN A 65 13.82 -3.46 0.06
C GLN A 65 15.21 -3.19 -0.56
N GLY A 66 16.18 -2.72 0.24
CA GLY A 66 17.60 -2.63 -0.15
C GLY A 66 18.52 -2.11 0.95
N GLU A 67 19.65 -1.48 0.58
CA GLU A 67 20.55 -0.82 1.53
C GLU A 67 20.16 0.64 1.78
N ALA A 68 20.50 1.19 2.94
CA ALA A 68 20.29 2.62 3.19
C ALA A 68 21.00 3.51 2.17
N LYS A 69 22.25 3.17 1.81
CA LYS A 69 23.08 3.88 0.83
C LYS A 69 22.71 3.61 -0.64
N ASP A 70 21.85 2.63 -0.92
CA ASP A 70 21.24 2.40 -2.24
C ASP A 70 19.96 3.23 -2.41
N PHE A 71 19.35 3.69 -1.31
CA PHE A 71 18.06 4.33 -1.33
C PHE A 71 18.08 5.59 -2.22
N ALA A 72 17.32 5.51 -3.31
CA ALA A 72 17.27 6.49 -4.37
C ALA A 72 15.84 6.53 -4.91
N TRP A 73 15.04 7.48 -4.43
CA TRP A 73 13.63 7.61 -4.80
C TRP A 73 13.42 8.89 -5.61
N VAL A 74 12.67 8.77 -6.71
CA VAL A 74 12.36 9.88 -7.63
C VAL A 74 10.84 9.95 -7.76
N VAL A 75 10.27 11.13 -7.59
CA VAL A 75 8.81 11.35 -7.60
C VAL A 75 8.47 12.49 -8.58
N PRO A 76 7.63 12.25 -9.60
CA PRO A 76 7.08 13.32 -10.43
C PRO A 76 6.10 14.16 -9.61
N VAL A 77 6.21 15.49 -9.70
CA VAL A 77 5.44 16.44 -8.89
C VAL A 77 4.89 17.61 -9.70
N SER A 78 3.71 18.08 -9.30
CA SER A 78 3.10 19.29 -9.85
C SER A 78 3.72 20.54 -9.22
N GLY A 79 4.24 21.45 -10.06
CA GLY A 79 4.84 22.70 -9.60
C GLY A 79 6.10 22.49 -8.77
N THR A 80 6.30 23.33 -7.76
CA THR A 80 7.39 23.18 -6.78
C THR A 80 6.75 22.86 -5.43
N PRO A 81 6.72 21.59 -5.00
CA PRO A 81 6.04 21.22 -3.76
C PRO A 81 6.79 21.75 -2.54
N LYS A 82 6.09 21.88 -1.41
CA LYS A 82 6.74 21.96 -0.10
C LYS A 82 6.92 20.53 0.41
N ILE A 83 8.14 20.18 0.77
CA ILE A 83 8.52 18.84 1.22
C ILE A 83 8.64 18.86 2.75
N ARG A 84 8.03 17.90 3.44
CA ARG A 84 8.19 17.69 4.89
C ARG A 84 8.35 16.19 5.20
N VAL A 85 8.77 15.85 6.42
CA VAL A 85 8.57 14.49 6.95
C VAL A 85 7.15 14.33 7.51
N GLY A 86 6.56 13.15 7.32
CA GLY A 86 5.29 12.72 7.89
C GLY A 86 5.47 11.77 9.08
N ALA A 87 4.38 11.50 9.80
CA ALA A 87 4.38 10.59 10.94
C ALA A 87 4.05 9.15 10.53
N GLN A 88 4.88 8.19 10.91
CA GLN A 88 4.67 6.76 10.66
C GLN A 88 3.30 6.26 11.18
N GLY A 89 2.90 6.73 12.36
CA GLY A 89 1.62 6.37 12.98
C GLY A 89 0.37 6.84 12.24
N PHE A 90 0.48 7.77 11.27
CA PHE A 90 -0.66 8.23 10.47
C PHE A 90 -1.27 7.06 9.68
N PHE A 91 -0.41 6.28 8.99
CA PHE A 91 -0.79 5.09 8.25
C PHE A 91 -1.42 4.03 9.15
N SER A 92 -0.84 3.78 10.32
CA SER A 92 -1.40 2.84 11.30
C SER A 92 -2.79 3.24 11.79
N ALA A 93 -3.05 4.54 11.99
CA ALA A 93 -4.36 5.03 12.41
C ALA A 93 -5.41 4.93 11.29
N VAL A 94 -5.09 5.32 10.05
CA VAL A 94 -6.05 5.18 8.94
C VAL A 94 -6.29 3.70 8.61
N GLU A 95 -5.25 2.85 8.57
CA GLU A 95 -5.37 1.40 8.33
C GLU A 95 -6.30 0.75 9.37
N GLN A 96 -6.05 0.94 10.67
CA GLN A 96 -6.84 0.36 11.76
C GLN A 96 -8.34 0.70 11.66
N ARG A 97 -8.69 1.89 11.16
CA ARG A 97 -10.09 2.32 11.02
C ARG A 97 -10.78 1.87 9.74
N THR A 98 -10.03 1.42 8.73
CA THR A 98 -10.56 1.25 7.36
C THR A 98 -10.24 -0.09 6.69
N GLN A 99 -9.38 -0.93 7.29
CA GLN A 99 -9.10 -2.27 6.76
C GLN A 99 -10.39 -3.12 6.72
N PRO A 100 -10.60 -3.94 5.67
CA PRO A 100 -11.72 -4.88 5.63
C PRO A 100 -11.76 -5.81 6.85
N GLN A 101 -12.96 -6.09 7.35
CA GLN A 101 -13.21 -6.97 8.48
C GLN A 101 -14.39 -7.90 8.17
N TRP A 102 -14.17 -9.20 8.23
CA TRP A 102 -15.15 -10.21 7.81
C TRP A 102 -15.73 -10.94 9.03
N TYR A 103 -17.05 -10.86 9.21
CA TYR A 103 -17.74 -11.44 10.37
C TYR A 103 -18.89 -12.36 9.98
N LEU A 104 -18.95 -13.52 10.64
CA LEU A 104 -20.07 -14.46 10.55
C LEU A 104 -21.01 -14.35 11.75
N ASN A 105 -22.26 -13.98 11.46
CA ASN A 105 -23.37 -14.00 12.40
C ASN A 105 -23.91 -15.43 12.52
N TRP A 106 -23.39 -16.21 13.47
CA TRP A 106 -23.75 -17.62 13.61
C TRP A 106 -25.15 -17.85 14.21
N GLN A 107 -26.04 -18.44 13.41
CA GLN A 107 -27.42 -18.80 13.75
C GLN A 107 -27.51 -20.31 14.06
N TRP A 108 -27.18 -20.69 15.30
CA TRP A 108 -27.30 -22.08 15.75
C TRP A 108 -28.75 -22.46 16.08
N GLY A 109 -29.23 -23.57 15.52
CA GLY A 109 -30.53 -24.16 15.87
C GLY A 109 -30.49 -24.95 17.20
N ASP A 110 -31.53 -25.75 17.43
CA ASP A 110 -31.73 -26.55 18.66
C ASP A 110 -30.59 -27.56 18.95
N GLY A 111 -29.72 -27.85 17.96
CA GLY A 111 -28.51 -28.66 18.12
C GLY A 111 -27.30 -27.81 18.51
N GLN A 112 -26.82 -27.96 19.75
CA GLN A 112 -25.67 -27.22 20.26
C GLN A 112 -24.34 -27.80 19.75
N CYS A 113 -23.71 -27.09 18.81
CA CYS A 113 -22.29 -27.26 18.48
C CYS A 113 -21.51 -26.21 19.30
N GLY A 114 -20.36 -26.59 19.88
CA GLY A 114 -19.75 -25.81 20.97
C GLY A 114 -19.01 -24.55 20.50
N PHE A 115 -19.36 -23.37 21.03
CA PHE A 115 -18.58 -22.13 20.84
C PHE A 115 -17.34 -22.08 21.75
N PHE A 116 -16.20 -21.62 21.23
CA PHE A 116 -15.21 -20.72 21.89
C PHE A 116 -14.29 -20.10 20.80
N SER A 117 -13.68 -18.94 21.10
CA SER A 117 -12.91 -18.12 20.14
C SER A 117 -11.46 -18.57 19.91
N PRO A 118 -10.84 -18.19 18.77
CA PRO A 118 -9.39 -18.33 18.54
C PRO A 118 -8.57 -17.19 19.19
N GLU A 119 -7.25 -17.38 19.24
CA GLU A 119 -6.21 -16.38 19.55
C GLU A 119 -5.18 -16.37 18.40
N GLU A 120 -4.52 -15.23 18.16
CA GLU A 120 -3.59 -15.00 17.03
C GLU A 120 -2.10 -15.02 17.47
N ASP A 121 -1.19 -15.36 16.54
CA ASP A 121 0.25 -15.09 16.67
C ASP A 121 0.91 -15.08 15.27
N ALA A 122 1.87 -14.17 15.01
CA ALA A 122 2.50 -13.98 13.68
C ALA A 122 3.98 -13.55 13.76
N ALA A 123 4.80 -13.87 12.74
CA ALA A 123 6.23 -13.49 12.68
C ALA A 123 6.82 -13.49 11.25
N GLY A 124 7.83 -12.64 10.98
CA GLY A 124 8.61 -12.60 9.73
C GLY A 124 10.01 -11.94 9.86
N PRO A 125 10.96 -12.11 8.90
CA PRO A 125 12.36 -11.60 8.97
C PRO A 125 12.85 -10.71 7.77
N PRO A 126 14.11 -10.16 7.76
CA PRO A 126 14.52 -8.92 7.02
C PRO A 126 15.63 -9.03 5.91
N GLN A 127 16.23 -7.91 5.42
CA GLN A 127 16.97 -7.79 4.12
C GLN A 127 18.06 -6.62 3.98
N ALA A 128 18.99 -6.66 2.98
CA ALA A 128 20.00 -5.63 2.46
C ALA A 128 20.93 -6.22 1.30
N GLY A 129 21.83 -5.56 0.49
CA GLY A 129 22.17 -4.14 0.16
C GLY A 129 23.58 -3.76 -0.49
N GLY A 130 23.71 -2.67 -1.32
CA GLY A 130 24.85 -1.68 -1.50
C GLY A 130 25.53 -1.38 -2.91
N ALA A 131 26.25 -0.25 -3.25
CA ALA A 131 25.87 1.19 -3.61
C ALA A 131 26.96 2.07 -4.38
N GLY A 132 26.57 3.14 -5.14
CA GLY A 132 27.31 4.42 -5.54
C GLY A 132 28.09 4.51 -6.89
N GLY A 133 28.41 5.63 -7.63
CA GLY A 133 28.34 7.16 -7.62
C GLY A 133 29.12 7.73 -8.89
N ASP A 134 29.30 9.01 -9.37
CA ASP A 134 29.08 10.49 -9.10
C ASP A 134 29.20 11.30 -10.48
N GLU A 135 28.97 12.61 -10.83
CA GLU A 135 28.39 13.89 -10.29
C GLU A 135 27.88 14.93 -11.40
N VAL A 136 26.64 15.51 -11.36
CA VAL A 136 26.10 16.64 -12.23
C VAL A 136 25.18 17.66 -11.43
N VAL A 137 24.61 18.73 -12.04
CA VAL A 137 24.18 20.04 -11.44
C VAL A 137 22.69 20.23 -11.03
N VAL A 138 22.45 20.89 -9.89
CA VAL A 138 21.21 21.06 -9.09
C VAL A 138 20.42 22.38 -9.34
N LEU A 139 19.13 22.44 -8.93
CA LEU A 139 18.33 23.69 -8.78
C LEU A 139 18.06 24.13 -7.34
N ALA A 140 17.61 23.22 -6.46
CA ALA A 140 17.40 23.44 -5.03
C ALA A 140 17.69 22.15 -4.24
N GLU A 141 18.27 22.28 -3.06
CA GLU A 141 18.84 21.19 -2.23
C GLU A 141 18.54 21.48 -0.76
N GLU A 142 17.76 20.61 -0.12
CA GLU A 142 17.27 20.79 1.26
C GLU A 142 17.30 19.46 2.03
N GLN A 143 17.76 19.49 3.28
CA GLN A 143 17.68 18.35 4.20
C GLN A 143 16.29 18.31 4.84
N VAL A 144 15.52 17.25 4.59
CA VAL A 144 14.17 17.07 5.13
C VAL A 144 14.12 15.81 5.98
N GLY A 145 14.39 15.98 7.28
CA GLY A 145 14.52 14.87 8.23
C GLY A 145 15.70 13.95 7.87
N PRO A 146 15.50 12.64 7.64
CA PRO A 146 16.55 11.72 7.23
C PRO A 146 17.01 11.93 5.78
N PHE A 147 16.23 12.68 4.97
CA PHE A 147 16.43 12.74 3.53
C PHE A 147 17.27 13.93 3.08
N GLU A 148 18.29 13.65 2.26
CA GLU A 148 18.87 14.61 1.33
C GLU A 148 17.89 14.74 0.15
N THR A 149 17.26 15.91 -0.03
CA THR A 149 16.23 16.13 -1.06
C THR A 149 16.67 17.18 -2.09
N VAL A 150 16.39 16.91 -3.37
CA VAL A 150 16.70 17.79 -4.49
C VAL A 150 15.45 17.94 -5.36
N THR A 151 15.00 19.18 -5.56
CA THR A 151 13.93 19.46 -6.54
C THR A 151 14.55 19.85 -7.88
N LEU A 152 14.10 19.18 -8.94
CA LEU A 152 14.62 19.26 -10.30
C LEU A 152 13.51 19.67 -11.27
N ALA A 153 13.74 20.72 -12.05
CA ALA A 153 12.92 21.08 -13.20
C ALA A 153 13.66 20.70 -14.48
N ALA A 154 13.18 19.63 -15.13
CA ALA A 154 13.77 19.10 -16.33
C ALA A 154 12.97 19.52 -17.57
N ASN A 155 13.63 20.17 -18.53
CA ASN A 155 13.07 20.45 -19.86
C ASN A 155 13.62 19.45 -20.91
N ASP A 156 14.29 18.40 -20.45
CA ASP A 156 15.15 17.51 -21.22
C ASP A 156 15.43 16.27 -20.36
N ALA A 157 14.75 15.15 -20.64
CA ALA A 157 14.84 13.95 -19.81
C ALA A 157 16.17 13.20 -19.96
N SER A 158 16.87 13.33 -21.10
CA SER A 158 18.22 12.78 -21.24
C SER A 158 19.17 13.44 -20.25
N LYS A 159 19.09 14.76 -20.08
CA LYS A 159 19.87 15.48 -19.04
C LYS A 159 19.43 15.17 -17.61
N LEU A 160 18.16 14.80 -17.41
CA LEU A 160 17.68 14.34 -16.10
C LEU A 160 18.24 12.97 -15.76
N LEU A 161 18.26 12.02 -16.71
CA LEU A 161 18.87 10.71 -16.52
C LEU A 161 20.39 10.84 -16.32
N GLU A 162 21.08 11.60 -17.17
CA GLU A 162 22.50 11.96 -16.97
C GLU A 162 22.74 12.56 -15.57
N TRP A 163 21.80 13.33 -15.02
CA TRP A 163 21.89 13.85 -13.65
C TRP A 163 21.68 12.78 -12.58
N LEU A 164 20.64 11.95 -12.72
CA LEU A 164 20.27 10.90 -11.77
C LEU A 164 21.39 9.86 -11.63
N ASP A 165 21.85 9.28 -12.75
CA ASP A 165 22.98 8.36 -12.81
C ASP A 165 24.21 8.98 -12.10
N SER A 166 24.49 10.24 -12.42
CA SER A 166 25.63 10.98 -11.84
C SER A 166 25.47 11.33 -10.36
N ARG A 167 24.29 11.20 -9.75
CA ARG A 167 24.13 11.31 -8.29
C ARG A 167 23.96 9.94 -7.64
N GLY A 168 24.26 8.87 -8.38
CA GLY A 168 24.11 7.48 -7.96
C GLY A 168 22.65 7.11 -7.69
N PHE A 169 21.70 7.78 -8.33
CA PHE A 169 20.33 7.26 -8.46
C PHE A 169 20.38 6.27 -9.63
N ASP A 170 20.76 5.02 -9.36
CA ASP A 170 20.87 3.99 -10.41
C ASP A 170 19.50 3.79 -11.06
N GLN A 171 19.35 4.30 -12.28
CA GLN A 171 18.16 4.14 -13.10
C GLN A 171 18.53 3.35 -14.36
N PRO A 172 17.76 2.33 -14.77
CA PRO A 172 18.06 1.61 -16.00
C PRO A 172 17.84 2.53 -17.22
N GLU A 173 18.52 2.27 -18.35
CA GLU A 173 18.33 3.01 -19.61
C GLU A 173 16.85 3.02 -20.07
N ALA A 174 16.08 1.99 -19.69
CA ALA A 174 14.63 1.89 -19.91
C ALA A 174 13.79 2.94 -19.14
N SER A 175 14.37 3.66 -18.18
CA SER A 175 13.74 4.80 -17.49
C SER A 175 13.62 6.03 -18.39
N LEU A 176 14.47 6.20 -19.41
CA LEU A 176 14.47 7.40 -20.25
C LEU A 176 13.10 7.75 -20.87
N PRO A 177 12.39 6.85 -21.57
CA PRO A 177 11.05 7.15 -22.10
C PRO A 177 10.00 7.41 -21.01
N ILE A 178 10.24 6.96 -19.78
CA ILE A 178 9.38 7.19 -18.61
C ILE A 178 9.64 8.59 -18.05
N LEU A 179 10.89 9.02 -17.96
CA LEU A 179 11.25 10.39 -17.60
C LEU A 179 10.81 11.40 -18.68
N GLU A 180 10.93 11.05 -19.97
CA GLU A 180 10.40 11.84 -21.10
C GLU A 180 8.88 12.05 -20.96
N HIS A 181 8.14 11.00 -20.60
CA HIS A 181 6.68 11.04 -20.44
C HIS A 181 6.19 12.07 -19.40
N TYR A 182 6.91 12.27 -18.31
CA TYR A 182 6.57 13.30 -17.30
C TYR A 182 7.12 14.69 -17.65
N VAL A 183 8.27 14.77 -18.33
CA VAL A 183 8.82 16.03 -18.87
C VAL A 183 7.90 16.64 -19.93
N ASP A 184 7.34 15.82 -20.82
CA ASP A 184 6.37 16.27 -21.85
C ASP A 184 5.03 16.74 -21.23
N GLN A 185 4.68 16.25 -20.03
CA GLN A 185 3.56 16.77 -19.23
C GLN A 185 3.90 18.05 -18.46
N GLY A 186 5.18 18.46 -18.43
CA GLY A 186 5.65 19.64 -17.72
C GLY A 186 5.74 19.47 -16.20
N LEU A 187 5.83 18.23 -15.69
CA LEU A 187 6.07 17.97 -14.28
C LEU A 187 7.53 18.23 -13.90
N ASN A 188 7.75 18.57 -12.64
CA ASN A 188 9.07 18.57 -12.02
C ASN A 188 9.30 17.22 -11.31
N PHE A 189 10.51 17.01 -10.78
CA PHE A 189 10.86 15.79 -10.04
C PHE A 189 11.44 16.16 -8.68
N VAL A 190 11.06 15.43 -7.63
CA VAL A 190 11.78 15.42 -6.36
C VAL A 190 12.62 14.14 -6.33
N ALA A 191 13.93 14.29 -6.21
CA ALA A 191 14.89 13.21 -6.05
C ALA A 191 15.38 13.17 -4.59
N MET A 192 15.31 12.01 -3.94
CA MET A 192 15.53 11.84 -2.51
C MET A 192 16.46 10.67 -2.22
N LYS A 193 17.38 10.88 -1.26
CA LYS A 193 18.27 9.85 -0.70
C LYS A 193 18.28 9.91 0.82
N LEU A 194 18.64 8.80 1.46
CA LEU A 194 18.99 8.82 2.89
C LEU A 194 20.34 9.52 3.08
N GLY A 195 20.46 10.36 4.11
CA GLY A 195 21.73 10.96 4.50
C GLY A 195 22.74 9.90 4.96
N GLN A 196 24.04 10.19 4.83
CA GLN A 196 25.11 9.18 4.93
C GLN A 196 25.23 8.44 6.29
N ASP A 197 24.63 8.97 7.35
CA ASP A 197 24.60 8.39 8.70
C ASP A 197 23.25 7.72 9.08
N GLU A 198 22.23 7.76 8.21
CA GLU A 198 20.87 7.23 8.48
C GLU A 198 20.65 5.86 7.81
N GLY A 199 19.84 4.98 8.42
CA GLY A 199 19.56 3.62 7.98
C GLY A 199 18.19 3.41 7.30
N VAL A 200 17.93 2.22 6.76
CA VAL A 200 16.61 1.86 6.16
C VAL A 200 15.48 1.92 7.19
N GLY A 201 15.77 1.62 8.46
CA GLY A 201 14.82 1.77 9.57
C GLY A 201 14.45 3.23 9.89
N ASP A 202 15.15 4.19 9.29
CA ASP A 202 15.04 5.61 9.58
C ASP A 202 14.21 6.33 8.49
N LEU A 203 13.74 5.58 7.46
CA LEU A 203 12.79 6.02 6.44
C LEU A 203 11.50 6.54 7.10
N GLN A 204 11.34 7.85 7.12
CA GLN A 204 10.08 8.51 7.49
C GLN A 204 9.19 8.63 6.25
N PRO A 205 7.85 8.66 6.40
CA PRO A 205 6.97 9.10 5.32
C PRO A 205 7.34 10.50 4.83
N VAL A 206 7.08 10.80 3.55
CA VAL A 206 7.33 12.11 2.94
C VAL A 206 6.00 12.79 2.67
N VAL A 207 5.89 14.07 3.04
CA VAL A 207 4.73 14.94 2.77
C VAL A 207 5.07 15.88 1.62
N LEU A 208 4.31 15.81 0.54
CA LEU A 208 4.40 16.69 -0.63
C LEU A 208 3.13 17.55 -0.71
N GLU A 209 3.26 18.84 -0.38
CA GLU A 209 2.18 19.82 -0.52
C GLU A 209 2.29 20.50 -1.89
N MET A 210 1.30 20.28 -2.76
CA MET A 210 1.28 20.68 -4.17
C MET A 210 0.09 21.59 -4.48
N ASP A 211 0.32 22.59 -5.34
CA ASP A 211 -0.73 23.40 -5.97
C ASP A 211 -1.42 22.57 -7.08
N SER A 212 -2.37 21.71 -6.68
CA SER A 212 -3.17 20.84 -7.56
C SER A 212 -4.60 20.71 -7.03
N ASP A 213 -5.58 20.50 -7.93
CA ASP A 213 -6.98 20.20 -7.58
C ASP A 213 -7.30 18.69 -7.53
N GLU A 214 -6.45 17.84 -8.13
CA GLU A 214 -6.73 16.41 -8.34
C GLU A 214 -5.57 15.54 -7.81
N PRO A 215 -5.85 14.53 -6.95
CA PRO A 215 -4.87 13.52 -6.54
C PRO A 215 -4.50 12.57 -7.69
N CYS A 216 -3.20 12.27 -7.78
CA CYS A 216 -2.62 11.40 -8.81
C CYS A 216 -1.52 10.52 -8.17
N VAL A 217 -1.39 9.26 -8.59
CA VAL A 217 -0.35 8.33 -8.11
C VAL A 217 0.58 7.96 -9.29
N PRO A 218 1.88 8.28 -9.26
CA PRO A 218 2.78 8.19 -10.43
C PRO A 218 3.32 6.77 -10.72
N LEU A 219 2.42 5.77 -10.79
CA LEU A 219 2.76 4.36 -10.98
C LEU A 219 3.55 4.08 -12.27
N VAL A 220 3.39 4.90 -13.31
CA VAL A 220 4.16 4.76 -14.56
C VAL A 220 5.67 4.94 -14.32
N LEU A 221 6.09 5.60 -13.23
CA LEU A 221 7.49 5.61 -12.79
C LEU A 221 7.83 4.38 -11.92
N THR A 222 6.94 4.03 -10.99
CA THR A 222 7.10 2.90 -10.06
C THR A 222 7.37 1.57 -10.78
N ARG A 223 6.89 1.40 -12.02
CA ARG A 223 7.11 0.21 -12.87
C ARG A 223 8.56 -0.19 -13.12
N ILE A 224 9.51 0.70 -12.84
CA ILE A 224 10.95 0.41 -12.89
C ILE A 224 11.37 -0.56 -11.76
N ALA A 225 10.66 -0.53 -10.64
CA ALA A 225 11.02 -1.16 -9.36
C ALA A 225 9.90 -2.02 -8.73
N ALA A 226 8.73 -2.10 -9.36
CA ALA A 226 7.57 -2.81 -8.85
C ALA A 226 7.72 -4.34 -8.96
N GLN A 227 7.34 -5.06 -7.90
CA GLN A 227 7.05 -6.49 -7.98
C GLN A 227 5.79 -6.78 -8.81
N PRO A 228 5.60 -8.03 -9.27
CA PRO A 228 4.28 -8.51 -9.65
C PRO A 228 3.28 -8.30 -8.50
N ASP A 229 2.06 -7.91 -8.87
CA ASP A 229 0.91 -7.75 -7.98
C ASP A 229 1.18 -6.81 -6.79
N MET A 230 2.03 -5.78 -6.99
CA MET A 230 2.46 -4.87 -5.94
C MET A 230 1.26 -4.15 -5.28
N PRO A 231 1.06 -4.27 -3.96
CA PRO A 231 -0.09 -3.67 -3.28
C PRO A 231 0.07 -2.14 -3.11
N VAL A 232 -0.91 -1.40 -3.58
CA VAL A 232 -1.03 0.07 -3.46
C VAL A 232 -2.28 0.40 -2.67
N LYS A 233 -2.11 1.04 -1.51
CA LYS A 233 -3.21 1.54 -0.66
C LYS A 233 -3.27 3.06 -0.73
N VAL A 234 -4.42 3.59 -1.12
CA VAL A 234 -4.69 5.03 -1.22
C VAL A 234 -5.80 5.40 -0.25
N TRP A 235 -5.49 6.29 0.69
CA TRP A 235 -6.44 6.98 1.53
C TRP A 235 -6.66 8.40 1.02
N VAL A 236 -7.90 8.86 1.03
CA VAL A 236 -8.27 10.24 0.65
C VAL A 236 -9.12 10.86 1.74
N LEU A 237 -8.55 11.87 2.41
CA LEU A 237 -9.18 12.78 3.35
C LEU A 237 -9.74 13.97 2.58
N ALA A 238 -11.06 14.13 2.60
CA ALA A 238 -11.78 15.14 1.82
C ALA A 238 -13.16 15.47 2.44
N ASP A 239 -13.99 16.25 1.72
CA ASP A 239 -15.40 16.45 2.05
C ASP A 239 -16.29 15.23 1.70
N HIS A 240 -15.91 14.46 0.68
CA HIS A 240 -16.76 13.45 0.02
C HIS A 240 -15.95 12.22 -0.43
N ARG A 241 -16.66 11.17 -0.89
CA ARG A 241 -16.05 9.93 -1.39
C ARG A 241 -15.13 10.19 -2.59
N ALA A 242 -13.89 9.75 -2.50
CA ALA A 242 -12.98 9.71 -3.64
C ALA A 242 -13.28 8.51 -4.55
N VAL A 243 -13.08 8.69 -5.86
CA VAL A 243 -13.27 7.65 -6.88
C VAL A 243 -12.16 7.71 -7.92
N PRO A 244 -11.68 6.56 -8.45
CA PRO A 244 -10.85 6.57 -9.65
C PRO A 244 -11.66 7.12 -10.84
N THR A 245 -11.01 7.91 -11.70
CA THR A 245 -11.66 8.53 -12.87
C THR A 245 -11.13 8.03 -14.20
N ASN A 246 -9.86 7.61 -14.25
CA ASN A 246 -9.22 6.98 -15.41
C ASN A 246 -8.88 5.50 -15.20
N TRP A 247 -9.19 4.94 -14.02
CA TRP A 247 -9.15 3.51 -13.67
C TRP A 247 -10.57 3.04 -13.27
N TYR A 248 -10.83 1.73 -13.25
CA TYR A 248 -12.13 1.18 -12.85
C TYR A 248 -12.32 1.16 -11.32
N ASN A 249 -13.57 1.16 -10.87
CA ASN A 249 -13.94 0.66 -9.55
C ASN A 249 -14.33 -0.82 -9.65
N VAL A 250 -13.73 -1.65 -8.80
CA VAL A 250 -13.95 -3.10 -8.74
C VAL A 250 -14.76 -3.44 -7.49
N VAL A 251 -15.73 -4.35 -7.66
CA VAL A 251 -16.48 -4.93 -6.55
C VAL A 251 -16.21 -6.44 -6.52
N VAL A 252 -15.59 -6.87 -5.42
CA VAL A 252 -15.16 -8.25 -5.19
C VAL A 252 -16.35 -9.20 -5.04
N ASN A 253 -16.21 -10.43 -5.54
CA ASN A 253 -17.18 -11.50 -5.39
C ASN A 253 -17.07 -12.13 -3.99
N GLU A 254 -17.88 -11.64 -3.05
CA GLU A 254 -17.94 -12.12 -1.65
C GLU A 254 -18.12 -13.65 -1.51
N LYS A 255 -18.59 -14.36 -2.55
CA LYS A 255 -18.69 -15.82 -2.57
C LYS A 255 -17.34 -16.55 -2.56
N LYS A 256 -16.27 -15.91 -3.04
CA LYS A 256 -14.91 -16.45 -3.10
C LYS A 256 -14.08 -16.20 -1.82
N ILE A 257 -14.62 -15.44 -0.88
CA ILE A 257 -13.92 -15.09 0.36
C ILE A 257 -14.00 -16.24 1.37
N ASP A 258 -12.90 -16.50 2.06
CA ASP A 258 -12.84 -17.42 3.19
C ASP A 258 -13.48 -16.79 4.44
N TRP A 259 -14.81 -16.80 4.48
CA TRP A 259 -15.58 -16.32 5.62
C TRP A 259 -15.34 -17.12 6.92
N LEU A 260 -14.82 -18.35 6.85
CA LEU A 260 -14.48 -19.15 8.04
C LEU A 260 -13.09 -18.80 8.58
N GLY A 261 -12.15 -18.49 7.69
CA GLY A 261 -10.85 -17.88 7.97
C GLY A 261 -10.84 -16.35 8.09
N TYR A 262 -12.00 -15.73 8.36
CA TYR A 262 -12.15 -14.27 8.58
C TYR A 262 -11.61 -13.40 7.42
N GLY A 263 -11.66 -13.90 6.19
CA GLY A 263 -11.15 -13.25 4.99
C GLY A 263 -9.65 -13.36 4.80
N ALA A 264 -8.98 -14.39 5.34
CA ALA A 264 -7.54 -14.61 5.19
C ALA A 264 -7.06 -14.66 3.72
N ASN A 265 -7.93 -15.05 2.76
CA ASN A 265 -7.63 -15.04 1.33
C ASN A 265 -8.03 -13.73 0.62
N TYR A 266 -8.53 -12.71 1.32
CA TYR A 266 -9.12 -11.52 0.72
C TYR A 266 -8.18 -10.84 -0.29
N THR A 267 -6.89 -10.68 0.04
CA THR A 267 -5.90 -10.08 -0.87
C THR A 267 -5.78 -10.85 -2.19
N GLU A 268 -5.80 -12.20 -2.14
CA GLU A 268 -5.71 -13.04 -3.34
C GLU A 268 -6.95 -12.86 -4.25
N VAL A 269 -8.14 -12.83 -3.64
CA VAL A 269 -9.40 -12.63 -4.37
C VAL A 269 -9.52 -11.18 -4.87
N ALA A 270 -8.98 -10.22 -4.14
CA ALA A 270 -8.91 -8.82 -4.55
C ALA A 270 -7.99 -8.64 -5.77
N THR A 271 -6.79 -9.25 -5.78
CA THR A 271 -5.92 -9.30 -6.95
C THR A 271 -6.62 -9.90 -8.16
N GLN A 272 -7.18 -11.12 -8.03
CA GLN A 272 -7.92 -11.76 -9.12
C GLN A 272 -9.08 -10.91 -9.65
N ALA A 273 -9.73 -10.10 -8.79
CA ALA A 273 -10.81 -9.20 -9.19
C ALA A 273 -10.31 -7.95 -9.97
N ILE A 274 -9.05 -7.59 -9.80
CA ILE A 274 -8.37 -6.51 -10.52
C ILE A 274 -7.80 -7.03 -11.85
N ASP A 275 -7.30 -8.27 -11.87
CA ASP A 275 -6.94 -8.99 -13.10
C ASP A 275 -8.17 -9.13 -14.03
N ASP A 276 -9.33 -9.50 -13.46
CA ASP A 276 -10.64 -9.51 -14.16
C ASP A 276 -11.01 -8.11 -14.70
N ALA A 277 -10.55 -7.04 -14.05
CA ALA A 277 -10.70 -5.65 -14.47
C ALA A 277 -9.55 -5.15 -15.39
N ALA A 278 -8.75 -6.06 -15.94
CA ALA A 278 -7.60 -5.82 -16.80
C ALA A 278 -6.47 -5.00 -16.16
N GLY A 279 -6.16 -5.25 -14.88
CA GLY A 279 -5.02 -4.65 -14.17
C GLY A 279 -5.22 -3.21 -13.71
N HIS A 280 -6.31 -2.57 -14.13
CA HIS A 280 -6.55 -1.14 -13.95
C HIS A 280 -7.76 -0.85 -13.07
N GLY A 281 -7.87 -1.52 -11.91
CA GLY A 281 -9.04 -1.45 -11.04
C GLY A 281 -8.71 -1.18 -9.57
N PHE A 282 -9.37 -0.20 -8.96
CA PHE A 282 -9.35 -0.02 -7.50
C PHE A 282 -10.62 -0.57 -6.85
N ILE A 283 -10.45 -1.28 -5.74
CA ILE A 283 -11.55 -1.65 -4.83
C ILE A 283 -11.72 -0.51 -3.83
N THR A 284 -12.94 0.01 -3.67
CA THR A 284 -13.26 0.88 -2.52
C THR A 284 -13.48 0.01 -1.28
N GLU A 285 -12.53 0.01 -0.35
CA GLU A 285 -12.61 -0.79 0.90
C GLU A 285 -13.36 -0.05 2.01
N PHE A 286 -13.29 1.29 2.02
CA PHE A 286 -14.01 2.15 2.96
C PHE A 286 -14.38 3.47 2.30
N ALA A 287 -15.53 4.04 2.63
CA ALA A 287 -15.87 5.42 2.31
C ALA A 287 -16.88 5.94 3.33
N GLY A 288 -16.50 6.86 4.20
CA GLY A 288 -17.41 7.38 5.22
C GLY A 288 -16.79 8.38 6.18
N PRO A 289 -17.59 8.92 7.11
CA PRO A 289 -17.08 9.64 8.28
C PRO A 289 -16.15 8.75 9.10
N HIS A 290 -15.02 9.28 9.58
CA HIS A 290 -14.10 8.55 10.46
C HIS A 290 -14.17 9.05 11.91
N ASP A 291 -13.73 8.20 12.85
CA ASP A 291 -13.65 8.51 14.28
C ASP A 291 -12.21 8.40 14.82
N ILE A 292 -11.20 8.68 13.99
CA ILE A 292 -9.77 8.64 14.38
C ILE A 292 -9.55 9.52 15.63
N GLY A 293 -10.09 10.74 15.63
CA GLY A 293 -9.99 11.67 16.76
C GLY A 293 -8.54 11.98 17.15
N GLU A 294 -8.31 12.39 18.41
CA GLU A 294 -6.98 12.72 18.96
C GLU A 294 -6.06 11.49 19.16
N GLN A 295 -6.11 10.48 18.28
CA GLN A 295 -5.24 9.30 18.35
C GLN A 295 -3.78 9.65 18.06
N LEU A 296 -3.50 10.44 17.01
CA LEU A 296 -2.14 10.76 16.56
C LEU A 296 -1.46 11.76 17.50
N TRP A 297 -2.16 12.83 17.87
CA TRP A 297 -1.66 13.86 18.77
C TRP A 297 -2.78 14.43 19.65
N SER A 298 -2.42 14.85 20.86
CA SER A 298 -3.31 15.63 21.74
C SER A 298 -2.50 16.70 22.48
N ALA A 299 -3.09 17.87 22.69
CA ALA A 299 -2.40 19.00 23.29
C ALA A 299 -1.84 18.68 24.69
N GLY A 300 -0.53 18.85 24.87
CA GLY A 300 0.17 18.55 26.13
C GLY A 300 0.50 17.07 26.38
N ARG A 301 0.33 16.17 25.39
CA ARG A 301 0.84 14.78 25.46
C ARG A 301 2.37 14.75 25.47
N TYR A 302 2.98 15.51 24.57
CA TYR A 302 4.41 15.60 24.39
C TYR A 302 4.92 16.93 24.95
N ASP A 303 5.81 16.84 25.94
CA ASP A 303 6.51 17.96 26.59
C ASP A 303 8.01 17.74 26.41
N THR A 304 8.48 18.01 25.19
CA THR A 304 9.91 17.99 24.83
C THR A 304 10.70 19.05 25.59
N ASP A 305 10.03 20.15 25.98
CA ASP A 305 10.60 21.19 26.80
C ASP A 305 10.99 20.63 28.20
N ALA A 306 10.18 19.74 28.79
CA ALA A 306 10.54 18.99 29.99
C ALA A 306 11.65 17.96 29.75
N LEU A 307 11.61 17.22 28.63
CA LEU A 307 12.68 16.26 28.27
C LEU A 307 14.04 16.96 28.15
N ALA A 308 14.09 18.15 27.55
CA ALA A 308 15.28 18.99 27.40
C ALA A 308 15.90 19.44 28.75
N LYS A 309 15.27 19.14 29.89
CA LYS A 309 15.76 19.46 31.24
C LYS A 309 16.32 18.23 31.98
N LEU A 310 16.26 17.03 31.37
CA LEU A 310 16.66 15.74 31.97
C LEU A 310 18.07 15.31 31.51
N SER A 311 19.09 15.69 32.26
CA SER A 311 20.51 15.37 31.95
C SER A 311 20.93 13.93 32.28
N ASP A 312 19.99 13.04 32.61
CA ASP A 312 20.24 11.63 32.92
C ASP A 312 19.57 10.74 31.86
N PRO A 313 20.31 9.89 31.13
CA PRO A 313 19.77 9.11 30.02
C PRO A 313 18.59 8.20 30.41
N ALA A 314 18.69 7.50 31.54
CA ALA A 314 17.66 6.58 31.99
C ALA A 314 16.36 7.32 32.36
N THR A 315 16.49 8.46 33.04
CA THR A 315 15.38 9.35 33.39
C THR A 315 14.75 9.99 32.15
N PHE A 316 15.55 10.34 31.13
CA PHE A 316 15.05 10.86 29.85
C PHE A 316 14.22 9.81 29.10
N LEU A 317 14.73 8.59 28.93
CA LEU A 317 13.98 7.50 28.28
C LEU A 317 12.70 7.17 29.04
N ASP A 318 12.74 7.12 30.38
CA ASP A 318 11.53 6.92 31.19
C ASP A 318 10.52 8.05 31.00
N ALA A 319 10.94 9.32 31.00
CA ALA A 319 10.03 10.43 30.76
C ALA A 319 9.41 10.38 29.36
N MET A 320 10.21 10.04 28.33
CA MET A 320 9.75 9.85 26.95
C MET A 320 8.73 8.70 26.83
N LEU A 321 9.01 7.55 27.46
CA LEU A 321 8.11 6.40 27.48
C LEU A 321 6.81 6.69 28.26
N ASN A 322 6.87 7.47 29.34
CA ASN A 322 5.70 7.89 30.13
C ASN A 322 4.85 8.96 29.42
N GLN A 323 5.44 9.78 28.53
CA GLN A 323 4.69 10.69 27.64
C GLN A 323 4.01 9.96 26.47
N GLY A 324 4.26 8.67 26.27
CA GLY A 324 3.64 7.89 25.20
C GLY A 324 4.16 8.26 23.81
N PHE A 325 5.46 8.52 23.69
CA PHE A 325 6.11 8.54 22.37
C PHE A 325 5.96 7.18 21.67
N PRO A 326 5.96 7.14 20.32
CA PRO A 326 5.94 5.90 19.56
C PRO A 326 7.05 4.92 19.94
N ARG A 327 6.90 3.66 19.52
CA ARG A 327 7.90 2.59 19.73
C ARG A 327 8.28 1.93 18.39
N ASP A 328 8.47 2.79 17.40
CA ASP A 328 8.83 2.45 16.03
C ASP A 328 10.34 2.52 15.79
N ALA A 329 10.77 2.17 14.58
CA ALA A 329 12.17 2.20 14.17
C ALA A 329 12.76 3.62 14.21
N GLN A 330 11.96 4.65 13.93
CA GLN A 330 12.38 6.05 13.97
C GLN A 330 12.77 6.49 15.39
N ILE A 331 11.97 6.14 16.41
CA ILE A 331 12.32 6.41 17.80
C ILE A 331 13.59 5.65 18.22
N GLN A 332 13.78 4.41 17.75
CA GLN A 332 15.03 3.67 18.00
C GLN A 332 16.24 4.31 17.31
N ALA A 333 16.09 4.84 16.09
CA ALA A 333 17.13 5.59 15.39
C ALA A 333 17.58 6.82 16.18
N LEU A 334 16.63 7.59 16.72
CA LEU A 334 16.94 8.74 17.57
C LEU A 334 17.60 8.32 18.90
N ILE A 335 17.19 7.20 19.51
CA ILE A 335 17.87 6.65 20.69
C ILE A 335 19.33 6.30 20.35
N ARG A 336 19.59 5.60 19.24
CA ARG A 336 20.95 5.26 18.78
C ARG A 336 21.81 6.50 18.54
N LYS A 337 21.24 7.54 17.91
CA LYS A 337 21.91 8.80 17.58
C LYS A 337 22.31 9.61 18.83
N HIS A 338 21.43 9.68 19.83
CA HIS A 338 21.61 10.54 21.01
C HIS A 338 22.08 9.80 22.27
N MET A 339 22.13 8.47 22.26
CA MET A 339 22.63 7.61 23.34
C MET A 339 23.46 6.44 22.77
N PRO A 340 24.48 6.68 21.91
CA PRO A 340 25.14 5.63 21.14
C PRO A 340 25.76 4.54 22.03
N MET A 341 25.26 3.31 21.86
CA MET A 341 25.76 2.12 22.54
C MET A 341 27.27 1.92 22.26
N PRO A 342 28.12 1.79 23.30
CA PRO A 342 29.53 1.48 23.12
C PRO A 342 29.77 0.14 22.39
N PRO A 343 30.96 -0.09 21.81
CA PRO A 343 31.32 -1.39 21.24
C PRO A 343 31.06 -2.53 22.22
N ALA A 344 30.44 -3.62 21.76
CA ALA A 344 30.00 -4.71 22.64
C ALA A 344 31.15 -5.42 23.38
N ASP A 345 32.38 -5.36 22.88
CA ASP A 345 33.59 -5.86 23.57
C ASP A 345 34.07 -4.97 24.72
N ALA A 346 33.52 -3.76 24.85
CA ALA A 346 33.71 -2.86 26.00
C ALA A 346 32.57 -2.98 27.05
N LEU A 347 31.51 -3.75 26.78
CA LEU A 347 30.31 -3.84 27.61
C LEU A 347 30.27 -5.14 28.46
N PRO A 348 29.65 -5.13 29.65
CA PRO A 348 29.27 -6.34 30.38
C PRO A 348 28.33 -7.23 29.56
N GLU A 349 28.37 -8.55 29.78
CA GLU A 349 27.56 -9.56 29.08
C GLU A 349 26.07 -9.19 29.06
N ASP A 350 25.54 -8.70 30.18
CA ASP A 350 24.16 -8.24 30.39
C ASP A 350 23.85 -6.83 29.82
N CYS A 351 24.77 -6.27 29.03
CA CYS A 351 24.63 -5.05 28.23
C CYS A 351 25.09 -5.23 26.76
N THR A 352 25.48 -6.45 26.32
CA THR A 352 26.13 -6.65 25.00
C THR A 352 25.22 -6.54 23.79
N ASP A 353 23.91 -6.67 23.95
CA ASP A 353 22.92 -6.46 22.89
C ASP A 353 22.07 -5.20 23.13
N GLU A 354 21.54 -4.65 22.05
CA GLU A 354 20.80 -3.39 22.05
C GLU A 354 19.54 -3.41 22.93
N ALA A 355 18.83 -4.54 22.99
CA ALA A 355 17.62 -4.67 23.80
C ALA A 355 17.95 -4.77 25.30
N ALA A 356 19.04 -5.46 25.66
CA ALA A 356 19.57 -5.45 27.02
C ALA A 356 20.02 -4.03 27.43
N PHE A 357 20.73 -3.32 26.55
CA PHE A 357 21.33 -2.01 26.79
C PHE A 357 20.28 -0.91 27.07
N TYR A 358 19.29 -0.72 26.19
CA TYR A 358 18.30 0.37 26.34
C TYR A 358 17.08 0.01 27.20
N ASN A 359 16.67 -1.27 27.25
CA ASN A 359 15.39 -1.66 27.87
C ASN A 359 15.57 -2.41 29.19
N TRP A 360 16.34 -3.50 29.20
CA TRP A 360 16.35 -4.44 30.33
C TRP A 360 17.17 -3.96 31.54
N ASN A 361 18.31 -3.30 31.29
CA ASN A 361 19.29 -2.93 32.31
C ASN A 361 19.64 -1.43 32.29
N LYS A 362 18.71 -0.56 31.86
CA LYS A 362 18.94 0.88 31.62
C LYS A 362 19.72 1.62 32.73
N GLU A 363 19.42 1.36 34.00
CA GLU A 363 20.06 2.00 35.16
C GLU A 363 21.52 1.58 35.35
N THR A 364 21.93 0.45 34.76
CA THR A 364 23.29 -0.09 34.77
C THR A 364 24.01 0.22 33.46
N CYS A 365 23.40 -0.11 32.32
CA CYS A 365 24.05 -0.04 31.01
C CYS A 365 24.22 1.41 30.51
N LEU A 366 23.26 2.31 30.74
CA LEU A 366 23.38 3.70 30.28
C LEU A 366 24.42 4.51 31.08
N GLN A 367 24.88 4.01 32.24
CA GLN A 367 26.05 4.56 32.93
C GLN A 367 27.38 4.27 32.20
N LEU A 368 27.35 3.41 31.16
CA LEU A 368 28.51 3.04 30.34
C LEU A 368 28.64 3.87 29.06
N LEU A 369 27.68 4.76 28.77
CA LEU A 369 27.78 5.72 27.66
C LEU A 369 29.04 6.59 27.82
N GLU A 370 29.65 6.97 26.68
CA GLU A 370 30.86 7.79 26.74
C GLU A 370 30.59 9.17 27.37
N PRO A 371 31.51 9.75 28.17
CA PRO A 371 31.29 11.02 28.85
C PRO A 371 31.02 12.19 27.89
N GLY A 372 29.75 12.60 27.79
CA GLY A 372 29.28 13.65 26.88
C GLY A 372 28.61 13.14 25.60
N ALA A 373 28.37 11.84 25.45
CA ALA A 373 27.66 11.27 24.30
C ALA A 373 26.14 11.58 24.29
N PHE A 374 25.55 11.93 25.44
CA PHE A 374 24.14 12.29 25.56
C PHE A 374 23.95 13.80 25.73
N ASP A 375 23.23 14.41 24.79
CA ASP A 375 22.73 15.79 24.87
C ASP A 375 21.19 15.76 24.90
N ALA A 376 20.64 16.05 26.08
CA ALA A 376 19.19 16.07 26.32
C ALA A 376 18.47 17.19 25.53
N GLN A 377 19.15 18.30 25.23
CA GLN A 377 18.58 19.40 24.47
C GLN A 377 18.54 19.05 22.97
N ALA A 378 19.60 18.42 22.44
CA ALA A 378 19.63 17.94 21.06
C ALA A 378 18.59 16.84 20.82
N PHE A 379 18.49 15.83 21.70
CA PHE A 379 17.50 14.77 21.56
C PHE A 379 16.06 15.31 21.68
N ALA A 380 15.80 16.21 22.64
CA ALA A 380 14.48 16.84 22.74
C ALA A 380 14.12 17.70 21.50
N SER A 381 15.11 18.32 20.85
CA SER A 381 14.91 19.06 19.59
C SER A 381 14.60 18.12 18.42
N ASP A 382 15.34 17.01 18.27
CA ASP A 382 15.08 16.01 17.23
C ASP A 382 13.70 15.33 17.45
N LEU A 383 13.31 15.05 18.69
CA LEU A 383 11.97 14.56 19.02
C LEU A 383 10.88 15.56 18.65
N ALA A 384 11.09 16.86 18.91
CA ALA A 384 10.13 17.89 18.55
C ALA A 384 9.91 17.94 17.03
N THR A 385 11.00 18.05 16.24
CA THR A 385 10.93 18.31 14.80
C THR A 385 10.72 17.05 13.95
N ARG A 386 11.29 15.89 14.32
CA ARG A 386 11.13 14.64 13.54
C ARG A 386 9.91 13.83 13.98
N VAL A 387 9.36 14.01 15.18
CA VAL A 387 8.26 13.19 15.72
C VAL A 387 7.02 14.01 16.07
N VAL A 388 7.13 15.03 16.93
CA VAL A 388 5.96 15.75 17.45
C VAL A 388 5.30 16.63 16.39
N GLU A 389 6.09 17.40 15.62
CA GLU A 389 5.58 18.24 14.54
C GLU A 389 4.87 17.42 13.44
N PRO A 390 5.44 16.32 12.91
CA PRO A 390 4.72 15.45 11.97
C PRO A 390 3.46 14.79 12.54
N LEU A 391 3.41 14.46 13.84
CA LEU A 391 2.19 13.96 14.50
C LEU A 391 1.12 15.04 14.62
N MET A 392 1.51 16.30 14.86
CA MET A 392 0.60 17.46 14.84
C MET A 392 0.05 17.73 13.43
N ASP A 393 0.91 17.70 12.42
CA ASP A 393 0.51 17.88 11.01
C ASP A 393 -0.45 16.78 10.54
N ALA A 394 -0.19 15.52 10.91
CA ALA A 394 -1.08 14.40 10.60
C ALA A 394 -2.42 14.49 11.36
N GLN A 395 -2.40 14.87 12.64
CA GLN A 395 -3.62 15.13 13.41
C GLN A 395 -4.44 16.27 12.80
N GLN A 396 -3.81 17.37 12.36
CA GLN A 396 -4.50 18.48 11.71
C GLN A 396 -5.15 18.06 10.38
N GLN A 397 -4.50 17.20 9.58
CA GLN A 397 -5.09 16.65 8.35
C GLN A 397 -6.38 15.86 8.66
N VAL A 398 -6.35 15.02 9.69
CA VAL A 398 -7.49 14.22 10.18
C VAL A 398 -8.61 15.11 10.74
N ASP A 399 -8.28 16.13 11.54
CA ASP A 399 -9.24 17.04 12.17
C ASP A 399 -9.93 17.97 11.16
N THR A 400 -9.26 18.28 10.03
CA THR A 400 -9.77 19.18 8.99
C THR A 400 -10.76 18.48 8.05
N HIS A 401 -10.57 17.19 7.79
CA HIS A 401 -11.31 16.43 6.78
C HIS A 401 -12.11 15.30 7.43
N PRO A 402 -13.42 15.47 7.69
CA PRO A 402 -14.20 14.51 8.45
C PRO A 402 -14.55 13.23 7.67
N TYR A 403 -14.39 13.22 6.34
CA TYR A 403 -14.69 12.08 5.48
C TYR A 403 -13.39 11.44 4.97
N LEU A 404 -13.32 10.11 5.06
CA LEU A 404 -12.19 9.30 4.62
C LEU A 404 -12.66 8.27 3.60
N THR A 405 -11.93 8.15 2.50
CA THR A 405 -12.06 7.05 1.55
C THR A 405 -10.79 6.19 1.60
N ARG A 406 -10.92 4.88 1.49
CA ARG A 406 -9.82 3.94 1.27
C ARG A 406 -10.05 3.16 -0.03
N LEU A 407 -9.02 3.12 -0.84
CA LEU A 407 -8.96 2.50 -2.15
C LEU A 407 -7.75 1.56 -2.17
N PHE A 408 -7.93 0.35 -2.68
CA PHE A 408 -6.88 -0.67 -2.78
C PHE A 408 -6.76 -1.20 -4.21
N THR A 409 -5.53 -1.37 -4.68
CA THR A 409 -5.21 -2.16 -5.88
C THR A 409 -3.98 -3.00 -5.62
N THR A 410 -3.86 -4.15 -6.30
CA THR A 410 -2.56 -4.71 -6.69
C THR A 410 -2.31 -4.33 -8.14
N VAL A 411 -1.04 -4.30 -8.57
CA VAL A 411 -0.69 -3.89 -9.93
C VAL A 411 0.71 -4.43 -10.29
N SER A 412 0.82 -5.08 -11.45
CA SER A 412 2.08 -5.56 -11.99
C SER A 412 2.77 -4.51 -12.89
N ALA A 413 4.09 -4.61 -13.05
CA ALA A 413 4.89 -3.62 -13.81
C ALA A 413 4.50 -3.50 -15.30
N ASP A 414 3.90 -4.54 -15.89
CA ASP A 414 3.35 -4.54 -17.25
C ASP A 414 1.96 -3.88 -17.37
N GLU A 415 1.31 -3.61 -16.24
CA GLU A 415 0.01 -2.93 -16.16
C GLU A 415 0.16 -1.43 -15.87
N MET A 416 1.31 -1.01 -15.32
CA MET A 416 1.67 0.39 -15.02
C MET A 416 1.92 1.22 -16.30
N THR A 417 0.84 1.50 -17.03
CA THR A 417 0.82 2.20 -18.33
C THR A 417 0.09 3.53 -18.29
N ARG A 418 -0.59 3.85 -17.18
CA ARG A 418 -1.30 5.11 -16.89
C ARG A 418 -1.37 5.34 -15.37
N ASP A 419 -1.21 6.58 -14.93
CA ASP A 419 -1.24 6.95 -13.51
C ASP A 419 -2.69 7.05 -12.98
N PRO A 420 -3.05 6.40 -11.85
CA PRO A 420 -4.36 6.57 -11.22
C PRO A 420 -4.66 8.03 -10.84
N MET A 421 -5.75 8.56 -11.39
CA MET A 421 -6.32 9.87 -11.04
C MET A 421 -7.61 9.70 -10.23
N PHE A 422 -7.79 10.56 -9.22
CA PHE A 422 -8.96 10.52 -8.34
C PHE A 422 -9.74 11.84 -8.34
N ALA A 423 -11.06 11.74 -8.24
CA ALA A 423 -11.95 12.88 -8.03
C ALA A 423 -12.94 12.60 -6.90
N LEU A 424 -13.59 13.64 -6.38
CA LEU A 424 -14.61 13.52 -5.34
C LEU A 424 -16.01 13.39 -5.96
N ASN A 425 -16.83 12.46 -5.47
CA ASN A 425 -18.23 12.29 -5.86
C ASN A 425 -19.14 12.28 -4.62
N ALA A 426 -20.04 13.26 -4.55
CA ALA A 426 -20.97 13.47 -3.43
C ALA A 426 -22.30 12.69 -3.56
N GLU A 427 -22.55 12.03 -4.69
CA GLU A 427 -23.81 11.34 -5.01
C GLU A 427 -23.75 9.83 -4.75
N LEU A 428 -22.54 9.29 -4.51
CA LEU A 428 -22.33 7.87 -4.20
C LEU A 428 -22.56 7.58 -2.70
N PRO A 429 -23.03 6.36 -2.37
CA PRO A 429 -23.15 5.94 -0.99
C PRO A 429 -21.79 5.71 -0.32
N GLU A 430 -21.81 5.78 1.00
CA GLU A 430 -20.78 5.27 1.91
C GLU A 430 -20.51 3.77 1.66
N VAL A 431 -19.30 3.33 2.02
CA VAL A 431 -18.86 1.93 1.96
C VAL A 431 -18.33 1.51 3.31
N SER A 432 -18.93 0.45 3.86
CA SER A 432 -18.51 -0.20 5.09
C SER A 432 -17.35 -1.14 4.81
N ASN A 433 -16.26 -1.01 5.57
CA ASN A 433 -15.19 -2.02 5.63
C ASN A 433 -15.60 -3.24 6.48
N ILE A 434 -16.68 -3.15 7.24
CA ILE A 434 -17.26 -4.27 8.00
C ILE A 434 -18.19 -5.04 7.06
N HIS A 435 -17.77 -6.23 6.67
CA HIS A 435 -18.55 -7.21 5.89
C HIS A 435 -19.20 -8.23 6.84
N GLN A 436 -20.49 -8.53 6.62
CA GLN A 436 -21.26 -9.45 7.45
C GLN A 436 -22.09 -10.42 6.62
N ALA A 437 -22.11 -11.68 7.05
CA ALA A 437 -22.96 -12.74 6.50
C ALA A 437 -23.53 -13.61 7.64
N ASP A 438 -24.73 -14.17 7.46
CA ASP A 438 -25.36 -15.09 8.41
C ASP A 438 -24.92 -16.54 8.14
N ALA A 439 -24.44 -17.26 9.16
CA ALA A 439 -23.95 -18.64 9.03
C ALA A 439 -24.82 -19.64 9.78
N VAL A 440 -25.16 -20.76 9.13
CA VAL A 440 -25.87 -21.90 9.72
C VAL A 440 -25.01 -23.16 9.55
N GLY A 441 -24.52 -23.71 10.66
CA GLY A 441 -23.79 -24.97 10.68
C GLY A 441 -24.72 -26.17 10.91
N THR A 442 -24.59 -27.19 10.06
CA THR A 442 -25.21 -28.51 10.25
C THR A 442 -24.16 -29.47 10.82
N CYS A 443 -24.42 -30.03 12.01
CA CYS A 443 -23.47 -30.90 12.72
C CYS A 443 -23.91 -32.36 12.71
N GLY A 444 -22.97 -33.27 12.47
CA GLY A 444 -23.18 -34.71 12.47
C GLY A 444 -23.25 -35.32 13.88
N ASP A 445 -23.63 -36.60 13.96
CA ASP A 445 -23.72 -37.39 15.21
C ASP A 445 -22.41 -37.46 16.03
N ASN A 446 -21.28 -37.07 15.42
CA ASN A 446 -19.94 -37.02 16.01
C ASN A 446 -19.58 -35.65 16.63
N GLY A 447 -20.41 -34.61 16.45
CA GLY A 447 -20.11 -33.23 16.87
C GLY A 447 -19.16 -32.47 15.95
N VAL A 448 -18.92 -32.95 14.73
CA VAL A 448 -18.21 -32.24 13.65
C VAL A 448 -19.24 -31.51 12.79
N ILE A 449 -18.86 -30.39 12.19
CA ILE A 449 -19.71 -29.67 11.23
C ILE A 449 -19.58 -30.38 9.86
N ASP A 450 -20.69 -30.95 9.39
CA ASP A 450 -20.78 -31.64 8.10
C ASP A 450 -21.03 -30.66 6.94
N GLU A 451 -21.60 -29.49 7.22
CA GLU A 451 -21.91 -28.44 6.24
C GLU A 451 -22.05 -27.07 6.94
N VAL A 452 -21.58 -25.98 6.34
CA VAL A 452 -21.97 -24.61 6.69
C VAL A 452 -22.64 -23.94 5.49
N THR A 453 -23.90 -23.51 5.65
CA THR A 453 -24.55 -22.59 4.72
C THR A 453 -24.30 -21.16 5.20
N ILE A 454 -23.75 -20.30 4.33
CA ILE A 454 -23.52 -18.87 4.61
C ILE A 454 -24.39 -18.04 3.66
N THR A 455 -25.16 -17.10 4.22
CA THR A 455 -26.01 -16.16 3.48
C THR A 455 -25.35 -14.78 3.47
N LEU A 456 -24.95 -14.31 2.29
CA LEU A 456 -24.23 -13.07 2.10
C LEU A 456 -25.14 -11.84 2.20
N SER A 457 -24.52 -10.67 2.28
CA SER A 457 -25.18 -9.36 2.25
C SER A 457 -26.09 -9.16 1.02
N SER A 458 -25.76 -9.78 -0.11
CA SER A 458 -26.56 -9.79 -1.35
C SER A 458 -27.84 -10.65 -1.28
N GLY A 459 -27.95 -11.52 -0.27
CA GLY A 459 -28.98 -12.57 -0.19
C GLY A 459 -28.64 -13.84 -0.98
N GLU A 460 -27.47 -13.93 -1.61
CA GLU A 460 -26.94 -15.19 -2.15
C GLU A 460 -26.46 -16.12 -1.03
N THR A 461 -26.49 -17.43 -1.30
CA THR A 461 -26.07 -18.47 -0.35
C THR A 461 -24.91 -19.28 -0.92
N ILE A 462 -23.81 -19.39 -0.17
CA ILE A 462 -22.74 -20.36 -0.42
C ILE A 462 -22.84 -21.52 0.58
N VAL A 463 -22.30 -22.67 0.20
CA VAL A 463 -22.27 -23.88 1.03
C VAL A 463 -20.85 -24.39 1.08
N ILE A 464 -20.33 -24.59 2.28
CA ILE A 464 -18.99 -25.14 2.54
C ILE A 464 -19.18 -26.55 3.10
N GLU A 465 -18.80 -27.57 2.33
CA GLU A 465 -18.89 -28.98 2.74
C GLU A 465 -17.82 -29.33 3.78
N GLY A 466 -18.17 -30.21 4.72
CA GLY A 466 -17.29 -30.69 5.79
C GLY A 466 -16.36 -31.84 5.38
N PRO A 467 -15.56 -32.37 6.33
CA PRO A 467 -15.62 -32.12 7.77
C PRO A 467 -14.88 -30.84 8.19
N ILE A 468 -15.62 -29.83 8.67
CA ILE A 468 -15.02 -28.61 9.23
C ILE A 468 -14.73 -28.85 10.72
N ASN A 469 -13.44 -28.99 11.07
CA ASN A 469 -13.02 -29.06 12.46
C ASN A 469 -12.62 -27.68 13.01
N GLN A 470 -13.61 -27.01 13.59
CA GLN A 470 -13.51 -25.75 14.33
C GLN A 470 -12.43 -25.70 15.45
N TRP A 471 -11.81 -26.82 15.81
CA TRP A 471 -10.77 -26.91 16.85
C TRP A 471 -9.37 -27.25 16.32
N GLY A 472 -9.16 -27.15 15.01
CA GLY A 472 -7.86 -27.37 14.37
C GLY A 472 -7.68 -28.73 13.69
N GLY A 473 -6.74 -28.77 12.75
CA GLY A 473 -6.71 -29.74 11.65
C GLY A 473 -6.74 -28.97 10.34
N ASP A 474 -6.53 -29.67 9.22
CA ASP A 474 -6.32 -29.04 7.92
C ASP A 474 -7.63 -28.52 7.30
N TYR A 475 -8.19 -27.42 7.84
CA TYR A 475 -9.17 -26.62 7.10
C TYR A 475 -8.43 -25.93 5.95
N VAL A 476 -8.57 -26.51 4.76
CA VAL A 476 -8.14 -25.91 3.51
C VAL A 476 -9.36 -25.25 2.90
N PHE A 477 -9.34 -23.93 2.79
CA PHE A 477 -10.38 -23.20 2.06
C PHE A 477 -10.50 -23.75 0.63
N ALA A 478 -11.73 -24.00 0.21
CA ALA A 478 -12.07 -24.40 -1.14
C ALA A 478 -13.10 -23.41 -1.69
N ASP A 479 -12.73 -22.69 -2.75
CA ASP A 479 -13.61 -21.74 -3.42
C ASP A 479 -14.95 -22.42 -3.81
N PRO A 480 -16.10 -21.96 -3.30
CA PRO A 480 -17.41 -22.52 -3.65
C PRO A 480 -17.95 -21.97 -4.99
N ALA A 481 -17.30 -20.97 -5.58
CA ALA A 481 -17.61 -20.35 -6.87
C ALA A 481 -16.42 -20.38 -7.87
N PRO A 482 -15.74 -21.53 -8.09
CA PRO A 482 -14.47 -21.60 -8.84
C PRO A 482 -14.61 -21.45 -10.36
N THR A 483 -15.84 -21.25 -10.84
CA THR A 483 -16.15 -20.96 -12.26
C THR A 483 -16.72 -19.55 -12.46
N GLU A 484 -16.83 -18.76 -11.39
CA GLU A 484 -17.16 -17.34 -11.45
C GLU A 484 -15.90 -16.48 -11.47
N ALA A 485 -16.06 -15.24 -11.95
CA ALA A 485 -15.08 -14.17 -11.82
C ALA A 485 -14.85 -13.81 -10.34
N ALA A 486 -13.67 -13.32 -10.01
CA ALA A 486 -13.36 -12.68 -8.74
C ALA A 486 -13.93 -11.25 -8.68
N ALA A 487 -14.04 -10.57 -9.82
CA ALA A 487 -14.88 -9.37 -9.95
C ALA A 487 -16.37 -9.76 -10.05
N ALA A 488 -17.15 -9.47 -9.00
CA ALA A 488 -18.62 -9.50 -9.11
C ALA A 488 -19.14 -8.36 -10.00
N ARG A 489 -18.42 -7.24 -10.07
CA ARG A 489 -18.73 -6.12 -10.95
C ARG A 489 -17.51 -5.23 -11.21
N VAL A 490 -17.39 -4.73 -12.43
CA VAL A 490 -16.44 -3.66 -12.81
C VAL A 490 -17.26 -2.43 -13.22
N GLU A 491 -16.85 -1.26 -12.78
CA GLU A 491 -17.58 0.00 -12.93
C GLU A 491 -16.65 1.13 -13.38
N GLN A 492 -17.15 2.01 -14.25
CA GLN A 492 -16.57 3.34 -14.42
C GLN A 492 -17.29 4.32 -13.49
N LEU A 493 -16.49 5.07 -12.72
CA LEU A 493 -16.95 6.16 -11.86
C LEU A 493 -16.54 7.52 -12.46
N ALA A 494 -17.12 8.59 -11.93
CA ALA A 494 -16.83 9.97 -12.28
C ALA A 494 -17.11 10.88 -11.07
N ALA A 495 -16.73 12.16 -11.13
CA ALA A 495 -16.98 13.13 -10.06
C ALA A 495 -18.49 13.41 -9.76
N THR A 496 -19.39 13.01 -10.66
CA THR A 496 -20.86 13.15 -10.49
C THR A 496 -21.58 11.99 -11.16
N GLY A 497 -22.74 11.60 -10.64
CA GLY A 497 -23.56 10.54 -11.19
C GLY A 497 -23.32 9.16 -10.56
N PRO A 498 -24.20 8.19 -10.88
CA PRO A 498 -24.09 6.81 -10.41
C PRO A 498 -23.02 6.01 -11.19
N PRO A 499 -22.59 4.85 -10.68
CA PRO A 499 -21.63 3.98 -11.38
C PRO A 499 -22.16 3.50 -12.73
N THR A 500 -21.28 3.44 -13.74
CA THR A 500 -21.58 2.83 -15.04
C THR A 500 -20.95 1.44 -15.09
N VAL A 501 -21.77 0.40 -15.05
CA VAL A 501 -21.30 -1.00 -15.07
C VAL A 501 -20.72 -1.36 -16.42
N VAL A 502 -19.51 -1.94 -16.42
CA VAL A 502 -18.82 -2.48 -17.59
C VAL A 502 -18.92 -4.01 -17.57
N ALA A 503 -19.17 -4.63 -18.72
CA ALA A 503 -19.14 -6.08 -18.84
C ALA A 503 -17.69 -6.55 -19.08
N LEU A 504 -17.25 -7.60 -18.39
CA LEU A 504 -15.87 -8.13 -18.50
C LEU A 504 -15.46 -8.44 -19.96
N ALA A 505 -16.41 -8.91 -20.78
CA ALA A 505 -16.19 -9.20 -22.20
C ALA A 505 -15.94 -7.96 -23.09
N ASP A 506 -16.31 -6.77 -22.64
CA ASP A 506 -16.10 -5.50 -23.36
C ASP A 506 -14.79 -4.81 -22.94
N LEU A 507 -14.20 -5.15 -21.78
CA LEU A 507 -13.00 -4.51 -21.23
C LEU A 507 -11.83 -4.47 -22.24
N PRO A 508 -11.41 -5.54 -22.93
CA PRO A 508 -10.27 -5.48 -23.86
C PRO A 508 -10.47 -4.51 -25.04
N ALA A 509 -11.72 -4.22 -25.41
CA ALA A 509 -12.05 -3.25 -26.45
C ALA A 509 -12.20 -1.82 -25.90
N LEU A 510 -12.51 -1.67 -24.62
CA LEU A 510 -12.55 -0.40 -23.91
C LEU A 510 -11.13 0.08 -23.57
N GLU A 511 -10.28 -0.81 -23.07
CA GLU A 511 -8.86 -0.58 -22.79
C GLU A 511 -8.09 -0.11 -24.03
N ALA A 512 -8.10 -0.89 -25.11
CA ALA A 512 -7.48 -0.49 -26.38
C ALA A 512 -8.07 0.81 -26.99
N SER A 513 -9.22 1.28 -26.49
CA SER A 513 -9.87 2.53 -26.86
C SER A 513 -9.52 3.70 -25.90
N ILE A 514 -8.98 3.41 -24.71
CA ILE A 514 -8.37 4.38 -23.79
C ILE A 514 -6.89 4.55 -24.16
N GLU A 515 -6.10 3.47 -24.26
CA GLU A 515 -4.68 3.49 -24.68
C GLU A 515 -4.44 4.28 -25.99
N ALA A 516 -5.40 4.22 -26.92
CA ALA A 516 -5.31 4.89 -28.22
C ALA A 516 -5.68 6.40 -28.19
N LYS A 517 -6.14 6.93 -27.05
CA LYS A 517 -6.67 8.31 -26.90
C LYS A 517 -6.11 9.07 -25.72
N ASP A 518 -5.69 8.38 -24.67
CA ASP A 518 -5.21 8.98 -23.43
C ASP A 518 -3.81 9.59 -23.64
N PRO A 519 -3.61 10.90 -23.49
CA PRO A 519 -2.28 11.51 -23.60
C PRO A 519 -1.34 11.10 -22.46
N THR A 520 -1.86 10.59 -21.33
CA THR A 520 -1.07 10.09 -20.20
C THR A 520 -0.81 8.57 -20.28
N TYR A 521 -1.11 7.92 -21.41
CA TYR A 521 -0.73 6.53 -21.63
C TYR A 521 0.72 6.38 -22.13
N LEU A 522 1.49 5.50 -21.48
CA LEU A 522 2.83 5.09 -21.89
C LEU A 522 2.94 3.56 -21.93
N SER A 523 3.01 2.99 -23.13
CA SER A 523 3.27 1.55 -23.33
C SER A 523 4.60 1.10 -22.71
N LEU A 524 4.72 -0.20 -22.45
CA LEU A 524 5.95 -0.83 -21.95
C LEU A 524 7.13 -0.68 -22.92
N ASP A 525 6.83 -0.64 -24.22
CA ASP A 525 7.74 -0.35 -25.33
C ASP A 525 8.27 1.11 -25.36
N GLY A 526 7.94 1.92 -24.34
CA GLY A 526 8.35 3.31 -24.20
C GLY A 526 7.66 4.29 -25.16
N LYS A 527 6.49 3.92 -25.71
CA LYS A 527 5.77 4.71 -26.74
C LYS A 527 4.48 5.31 -26.18
N PRO A 528 4.17 6.59 -26.46
CA PRO A 528 2.89 7.19 -26.11
C PRO A 528 1.75 6.68 -27.00
N ALA A 529 0.53 7.09 -26.69
CA ALA A 529 -0.68 6.77 -27.45
C ALA A 529 -0.55 7.01 -28.97
N VAL A 530 -1.11 6.11 -29.77
CA VAL A 530 -0.92 6.05 -31.24
C VAL A 530 -1.53 7.26 -31.98
N THR A 531 -2.40 8.04 -31.33
CA THR A 531 -3.09 9.19 -31.94
C THR A 531 -2.63 10.51 -31.31
N PRO A 532 -1.79 11.33 -31.97
CA PRO A 532 -1.40 12.63 -31.43
C PRO A 532 -2.61 13.60 -31.40
N PRO A 533 -2.69 14.50 -30.40
CA PRO A 533 -3.81 15.44 -30.29
C PRO A 533 -3.85 16.41 -31.48
N PRO A 534 -5.05 16.88 -31.88
CA PRO A 534 -5.22 17.78 -33.03
C PRO A 534 -4.53 19.12 -32.78
N THR A 535 -3.46 19.39 -33.54
CA THR A 535 -2.53 20.50 -33.31
C THR A 535 -3.18 21.88 -33.48
N THR A 536 -3.70 22.44 -32.39
CA THR A 536 -4.13 23.84 -32.35
C THR A 536 -2.92 24.73 -32.06
N THR A 537 -2.55 25.59 -33.01
CA THR A 537 -1.34 26.42 -32.90
C THR A 537 -1.47 27.45 -31.78
N PRO A 538 -0.60 27.45 -30.76
CA PRO A 538 -0.64 28.45 -29.69
C PRO A 538 -0.39 29.86 -30.24
N THR A 539 -1.36 30.75 -30.08
CA THR A 539 -1.16 32.19 -30.35
C THR A 539 -0.71 32.84 -29.04
N SER A 540 0.50 33.39 -29.02
CA SER A 540 1.17 33.82 -27.78
C SER A 540 0.40 34.90 -27.01
N GLN A 541 -0.06 34.56 -25.81
CA GLN A 541 -0.25 35.50 -24.69
C GLN A 541 0.24 34.88 -23.38
N VAL A 542 0.60 35.74 -22.43
CA VAL A 542 1.23 35.37 -21.16
C VAL A 542 0.20 35.53 -20.03
N GLY A 543 -0.04 34.47 -19.26
CA GLY A 543 -0.89 34.50 -18.07
C GLY A 543 -1.60 33.17 -17.83
N GLY A 544 -1.22 32.46 -16.77
CA GLY A 544 -1.65 31.10 -16.46
C GLY A 544 -0.49 30.11 -16.56
N GLY A 545 -0.15 29.44 -15.46
CA GLY A 545 0.72 28.27 -15.47
C GLY A 545 -0.10 27.01 -15.79
N PRO A 546 0.52 25.95 -16.33
CA PRO A 546 -0.15 24.67 -16.51
C PRO A 546 -0.43 24.02 -15.14
N THR A 547 -1.67 23.60 -14.92
CA THR A 547 -2.07 22.69 -13.85
C THR A 547 -1.71 21.26 -14.25
N GLY A 548 -1.09 20.50 -13.34
CA GLY A 548 -0.52 19.18 -13.64
C GLY A 548 -1.57 18.08 -13.90
N CYS A 549 -1.11 16.97 -14.49
CA CYS A 549 -1.82 15.70 -14.72
C CYS A 549 -3.25 15.77 -15.31
N GLN A 550 -3.68 16.87 -15.92
CA GLN A 550 -5.06 17.00 -16.40
C GLN A 550 -5.35 16.12 -17.62
N GLY A 551 -5.87 14.92 -17.35
CA GLY A 551 -6.58 14.09 -18.32
C GLY A 551 -7.68 14.90 -19.00
N GLY A 552 -7.52 15.17 -20.30
CA GLY A 552 -8.39 16.10 -21.01
C GLY A 552 -9.86 15.67 -20.97
N THR A 553 -10.75 16.53 -20.46
CA THR A 553 -12.18 16.26 -20.22
C THR A 553 -13.00 16.12 -21.51
N GLY A 554 -12.70 15.10 -22.30
CA GLY A 554 -13.35 14.73 -23.54
C GLY A 554 -14.68 14.05 -23.29
N ALA A 555 -15.72 14.82 -22.97
CA ALA A 555 -17.07 14.32 -22.75
C ALA A 555 -17.57 13.49 -23.95
N LEU A 556 -17.54 12.16 -23.82
CA LEU A 556 -17.99 11.22 -24.83
C LEU A 556 -19.51 11.37 -25.03
N PRO A 557 -20.00 11.68 -26.25
CA PRO A 557 -21.42 11.88 -26.48
C PRO A 557 -22.17 10.53 -26.45
N LEU A 558 -22.95 10.31 -25.39
CA LEU A 558 -23.88 9.19 -25.25
C LEU A 558 -24.80 9.09 -26.49
N ALA A 559 -24.61 8.02 -27.27
CA ALA A 559 -25.32 7.79 -28.53
C ALA A 559 -25.80 6.34 -28.65
N LEU A 560 -26.82 5.95 -27.87
CA LEU A 560 -27.34 4.58 -27.83
C LEU A 560 -28.86 4.51 -28.13
N ALA A 561 -29.19 3.62 -29.08
CA ALA A 561 -30.49 3.00 -29.35
C ALA A 561 -31.76 3.88 -29.48
N ALA A 562 -32.24 4.07 -30.73
CA ALA A 562 -33.63 4.45 -31.03
C ALA A 562 -34.15 3.85 -32.37
N LEU A 563 -34.06 2.52 -32.53
CA LEU A 563 -34.63 1.81 -33.69
C LEU A 563 -35.45 0.58 -33.28
N GLY A 564 -36.71 0.82 -32.91
CA GLY A 564 -37.66 -0.24 -32.56
C GLY A 564 -39.12 0.19 -32.71
N LEU A 565 -39.88 -0.58 -33.49
CA LEU A 565 -41.35 -0.68 -33.46
C LEU A 565 -42.17 0.62 -33.60
N LEU A 566 -42.44 1.04 -34.84
CA LEU A 566 -43.63 1.85 -35.16
C LEU A 566 -44.61 1.01 -35.99
N GLY A 567 -45.67 0.55 -35.34
CA GLY A 567 -46.70 -0.31 -35.94
C GLY A 567 -48.05 0.39 -36.10
N MET A 568 -48.77 -0.03 -37.15
CA MET A 568 -50.19 0.18 -37.44
C MET A 568 -50.66 1.51 -38.10
N ALA A 569 -51.79 1.34 -38.79
CA ALA A 569 -52.80 2.35 -39.11
C ALA A 569 -52.47 3.46 -40.14
N TRP A 570 -52.40 3.07 -41.42
CA TRP A 570 -53.11 3.85 -42.45
C TRP A 570 -53.98 2.95 -43.33
N SER A 571 -55.23 3.36 -43.56
CA SER A 571 -56.20 2.59 -44.35
C SER A 571 -56.61 3.38 -45.59
N THR A 572 -56.69 2.73 -46.76
CA THR A 572 -57.86 2.82 -47.67
C THR A 572 -57.74 1.98 -48.97
N ARG A 573 -58.88 1.40 -49.37
CA ARG A 573 -59.36 1.21 -50.77
C ARG A 573 -58.54 0.43 -51.83
N ARG A 574 -58.83 -0.88 -51.87
CA ARG A 574 -59.40 -1.64 -53.03
C ARG A 574 -58.89 -1.34 -54.48
N ARG A 575 -58.22 -2.33 -55.10
CA ARG A 575 -58.49 -2.94 -56.44
C ARG A 575 -57.54 -4.15 -56.61
N ARG A 576 -58.00 -5.41 -56.56
CA ARG A 576 -58.66 -6.27 -57.58
C ARG A 576 -57.77 -6.74 -58.76
N HIS A 577 -57.72 -8.07 -58.90
CA HIS A 577 -57.34 -8.91 -60.05
C HIS A 577 -55.84 -9.28 -60.25
N PRO A 578 -55.56 -10.49 -60.84
CA PRO A 578 -54.49 -11.36 -60.34
C PRO A 578 -53.67 -12.01 -61.49
N ILE A 579 -53.18 -13.25 -61.29
CA ILE A 579 -52.43 -14.12 -62.22
C ILE A 579 -50.93 -13.73 -62.24
N ARG A 580 -49.97 -14.66 -62.12
CA ARG A 580 -50.02 -16.12 -62.30
C ARG A 580 -49.42 -16.91 -61.14
#